data_AF-A0A515D530-F1
#
_entry.id   AF-A0A515D530-F1
#
_cell.length_a   1.000
_cell.length_b   1.000
_cell.length_c   1.000
_cell.angle_alpha   90.00
_cell.angle_beta   90.00
_cell.angle_gamma   90.00
#
_symmetry.space_group_name_H-M   'P 1'
#
loop_
_entity.id
_entity.type
_entity.pdbx_description
1 polymer ?
#
loop_
_entity_poly.entity_id
_entity_poly.type
_entity_poly.pdbx_seq_one_letter_code
_entity_poly.pdbx_strand_id
1 'polypeptide(L)'
;MAIGLLLVALIVAGSLAFYFHSNAVRAGEQVMQQEKMLAQQAELIATMQAQDARNRKLMAEQQQREQQLRQRGEIYQRKYQDAIKNNKCAAERVPDAVLELLRGTDTNAARANRSVTP
;
A
#
# COMPACT_ATOMS: atom_id res chain seq x y z
N MET A 1 36.39 -54.13 -43.35
CA MET A 1 35.30 -54.19 -42.34
C MET A 1 35.68 -53.52 -41.02
N ALA A 2 36.76 -53.94 -40.35
CA ALA A 2 37.14 -53.38 -39.03
C ALA A 2 37.47 -51.87 -39.01
N ILE A 3 38.16 -51.36 -40.03
CA ILE A 3 38.58 -49.94 -40.10
C ILE A 3 37.36 -49.00 -40.21
N GLY A 4 36.32 -49.40 -40.96
CA GLY A 4 35.08 -48.63 -41.09
C GLY A 4 34.31 -48.54 -39.77
N LEU A 5 34.25 -49.64 -39.01
CA LEU A 5 33.62 -49.66 -37.69
C LEU A 5 34.36 -48.76 -36.68
N LEU A 6 35.69 -48.72 -36.77
CA LEU A 6 36.53 -47.90 -35.89
C LEU A 6 36.30 -46.40 -36.13
N LEU A 7 36.17 -45.99 -37.39
CA LEU A 7 35.83 -44.62 -37.76
C LEU A 7 34.44 -44.21 -37.27
N VAL A 8 33.44 -45.09 -37.43
CA VAL A 8 32.08 -44.83 -36.93
C VAL A 8 32.06 -44.70 -35.41
N ALA A 9 32.78 -45.57 -34.69
CA ALA A 9 32.90 -45.49 -33.24
C ALA A 9 33.52 -44.17 -32.76
N LEU A 10 34.55 -43.67 -33.44
CA LEU A 10 35.18 -42.39 -33.12
C LEU A 10 34.25 -41.19 -33.36
N ILE A 11 33.50 -41.21 -34.46
CA ILE A 11 32.53 -40.14 -34.77
C ILE A 11 31.43 -40.12 -33.71
N VAL A 12 30.86 -41.28 -33.36
CA VAL A 12 29.82 -41.39 -32.34
C VAL A 12 30.34 -40.92 -30.98
N ALA A 13 31.54 -41.33 -30.58
CA ALA A 13 32.13 -40.91 -29.30
C ALA A 13 32.38 -39.39 -29.25
N GLY A 14 32.90 -38.80 -30.34
CA GLY A 14 33.12 -37.36 -30.44
C GLY A 14 31.82 -36.55 -30.40
N SER A 15 30.80 -36.99 -31.13
CA SER A 15 29.46 -36.37 -31.10
C SER A 15 28.83 -36.44 -29.71
N LEU A 16 28.95 -37.59 -29.03
CA LEU A 16 28.40 -37.77 -27.69
C LEU A 16 29.10 -36.87 -26.67
N ALA A 17 30.43 -36.82 -26.70
CA ALA A 17 31.23 -35.96 -25.82
C ALA A 17 30.89 -34.48 -26.01
N PHE A 18 30.75 -34.02 -27.26
CA PHE A 18 30.38 -32.64 -27.57
C PHE A 18 28.95 -32.32 -27.12
N TYR A 19 28.01 -33.25 -27.31
CA TYR A 19 26.62 -33.08 -26.91
C TYR A 19 26.47 -32.98 -25.38
N PHE A 20 27.12 -33.87 -24.63
CA PHE A 20 27.11 -33.81 -23.17
C PHE A 20 27.78 -32.55 -22.62
N HIS A 21 28.91 -32.14 -23.21
CA HIS A 21 29.59 -30.91 -22.79
C HIS A 21 28.74 -29.66 -23.05
N SER A 22 28.14 -29.56 -24.24
CA SER A 22 27.27 -28.42 -24.59
C SER A 22 26.02 -28.36 -23.70
N ASN A 23 25.39 -29.50 -23.41
CA ASN A 23 24.25 -29.52 -22.49
C ASN A 23 24.65 -29.17 -21.05
N ALA A 24 25.80 -29.64 -20.57
CA ALA A 24 26.28 -29.32 -19.23
C ALA A 24 26.58 -27.81 -19.07
N VAL A 25 27.21 -27.21 -20.07
CA VAL A 25 27.49 -25.76 -20.08
C VAL A 25 26.19 -24.96 -20.12
N ARG A 26 25.24 -25.34 -20.99
CA ARG A 26 23.93 -24.68 -21.08
C ARG A 26 23.12 -24.78 -19.79
N ALA A 27 23.14 -25.95 -19.14
CA ALA A 27 22.48 -26.14 -17.85
C ALA A 27 23.11 -25.26 -16.77
N GLY A 28 24.45 -25.16 -16.72
CA GLY A 28 25.16 -24.26 -15.81
C GLY A 28 24.82 -22.78 -16.04
N GLU A 29 24.78 -22.35 -17.31
CA GLU A 29 24.39 -20.97 -17.66
C GLU A 29 22.94 -20.65 -17.26
N GLN A 30 22.01 -21.58 -17.48
CA GLN A 30 20.60 -21.40 -17.07
C GLN A 30 20.46 -21.26 -15.55
N VAL A 31 21.15 -22.11 -14.78
CA VAL A 31 21.15 -22.01 -13.31
C VAL A 31 21.73 -20.67 -12.86
N MET A 32 22.85 -20.24 -13.43
CA MET A 32 23.46 -18.96 -13.07
C MET A 32 22.56 -17.75 -13.40
N GLN A 33 21.84 -17.80 -14.52
CA GLN A 33 20.85 -16.78 -14.88
C GLN A 33 19.65 -16.78 -13.92
N GLN A 34 19.18 -17.97 -13.55
CA GLN A 34 18.05 -18.12 -12.64
C GLN A 34 18.40 -17.65 -11.21
N GLU A 35 19.61 -17.96 -10.73
CA GLU A 35 20.12 -17.45 -9.45
C GLU A 35 20.24 -15.93 -9.44
N LYS A 36 20.74 -15.31 -10.52
CA LYS A 36 20.79 -13.84 -10.63
C LYS A 36 19.40 -13.21 -10.59
N MET A 37 18.43 -13.79 -11.29
CA MET A 37 17.04 -13.32 -11.23
C MET A 37 16.40 -13.54 -9.86
N LEU A 38 16.67 -14.66 -9.19
CA LEU A 38 16.18 -14.91 -7.83
C LEU A 38 16.78 -13.93 -6.83
N ALA A 39 18.09 -13.66 -6.91
CA ALA A 39 18.74 -12.69 -6.03
C ALA A 39 18.13 -11.30 -6.19
N GLN A 40 17.92 -10.87 -7.44
CA GLN A 40 17.32 -9.57 -7.75
C GLN A 40 15.85 -9.49 -7.30
N GLN A 41 15.08 -10.57 -7.46
CA GLN A 41 13.71 -10.64 -6.94
C GLN A 41 13.67 -10.71 -5.41
N ALA A 42 14.59 -11.43 -4.76
CA ALA A 42 14.66 -11.55 -3.32
C ALA A 42 14.99 -10.21 -2.66
N GLU A 43 15.87 -9.41 -3.27
CA GLU A 43 16.17 -8.05 -2.83
C GLU A 43 14.93 -7.14 -2.93
N LEU A 44 14.19 -7.21 -4.04
CA LEU A 44 12.94 -6.47 -4.21
C LEU A 44 11.87 -6.90 -3.20
N ILE A 45 11.72 -8.21 -2.96
CA ILE A 45 10.77 -8.73 -1.97
C ILE A 45 11.16 -8.28 -0.55
N ALA A 46 12.45 -8.32 -0.21
CA ALA A 46 12.94 -7.90 1.10
C ALA A 46 12.68 -6.40 1.34
N THR A 47 12.91 -5.55 0.33
CA THR A 47 12.62 -4.12 0.42
C THR A 47 11.11 -3.85 0.55
N MET A 48 10.28 -4.54 -0.22
CA MET A 48 8.82 -4.44 -0.13
C MET A 48 8.30 -4.89 1.26
N GLN A 49 8.79 -6.00 1.79
CA GLN A 49 8.43 -6.47 3.13
C GLN A 49 8.83 -5.48 4.23
N ALA A 50 10.02 -4.86 4.11
CA ALA A 50 10.46 -3.85 5.04
C ALA A 50 9.60 -2.58 4.99
N GLN A 51 9.15 -2.17 3.79
CA GLN A 51 8.22 -1.05 3.61
C GLN A 51 6.83 -1.39 4.15
N ASP A 52 6.30 -2.58 3.87
CA ASP A 52 5.01 -3.03 4.39
C ASP A 52 4.99 -3.10 5.91
N ALA A 53 6.06 -3.59 6.53
CA ALA A 53 6.19 -3.62 7.98
C ALA A 53 6.15 -2.21 8.59
N ARG A 54 6.81 -1.23 7.93
CA ARG A 54 6.76 0.18 8.35
C ARG A 54 5.38 0.79 8.16
N ASN A 55 4.76 0.56 7.01
CA ASN A 55 3.42 1.06 6.70
C ASN A 55 2.38 0.51 7.69
N ARG A 56 2.43 -0.78 8.03
CA ARG A 56 1.53 -1.38 9.02
C ARG A 56 1.66 -0.74 10.40
N LYS A 57 2.88 -0.41 10.84
CA LYS A 57 3.10 0.30 12.11
C LYS A 57 2.47 1.68 12.09
N LEU A 58 2.73 2.46 11.03
CA LEU A 58 2.16 3.81 10.89
C LEU A 58 0.63 3.79 10.81
N MET A 59 0.06 2.84 10.07
CA MET A 59 -1.40 2.65 9.98
C MET A 59 -2.00 2.28 11.33
N ALA A 60 -1.36 1.40 12.11
CA ALA A 60 -1.82 1.04 13.45
C ALA A 60 -1.79 2.24 14.40
N GLU A 61 -0.72 3.04 14.38
CA GLU A 61 -0.60 4.26 15.19
C GLU A 61 -1.65 5.31 14.80
N GLN A 62 -1.87 5.53 13.50
CA GLN A 62 -2.91 6.43 13.02
C GLN A 62 -4.30 5.97 13.45
N GLN A 63 -4.61 4.68 13.29
CA GLN A 63 -5.89 4.12 13.68
C GLN A 63 -6.14 4.26 15.18
N GLN A 64 -5.12 3.99 16.02
CA GLN A 64 -5.22 4.20 17.46
C GLN A 64 -5.45 5.67 17.81
N ARG A 65 -4.73 6.58 17.17
CA ARG A 65 -4.92 8.03 17.39
C ARG A 65 -6.32 8.48 17.00
N GLU A 66 -6.84 8.03 15.85
CA GLU A 66 -8.20 8.34 15.43
C GLU A 66 -9.24 7.79 16.40
N GLN A 67 -9.08 6.55 16.87
CA GLN A 67 -9.97 5.98 17.88
C GLN A 67 -9.94 6.80 19.18
N GLN A 68 -8.76 7.22 19.62
CA GLN A 68 -8.62 8.06 20.81
C GLN A 68 -9.27 9.44 20.62
N LEU A 69 -9.12 10.04 19.43
CA LEU A 69 -9.78 11.30 19.08
C LEU A 69 -11.31 11.15 19.08
N ARG A 70 -11.84 10.07 18.52
CA ARG A 70 -13.29 9.77 18.55
C ARG A 70 -13.80 9.64 19.97
N GLN A 71 -13.14 8.83 20.80
CA GLN A 71 -13.51 8.68 22.20
C GLN A 71 -13.44 10.01 22.95
N ARG A 72 -12.38 10.80 22.74
CA ARG A 72 -12.25 12.12 23.36
C ARG A 72 -13.36 13.07 22.89
N GLY A 73 -13.72 13.05 21.62
CA GLY A 73 -14.83 13.82 21.06
C GLY A 73 -16.16 13.46 21.73
N GLU A 74 -16.47 12.17 21.84
CA GLU A 74 -17.69 11.69 22.50
C GLU A 74 -17.73 12.07 23.98
N ILE A 75 -16.62 11.89 24.70
CA ILE A 75 -16.53 12.28 26.12
C ILE A 75 -16.75 13.79 26.27
N TYR A 76 -16.13 14.59 25.41
CA TYR A 76 -16.27 16.03 25.45
C TYR A 76 -17.72 16.44 25.17
N GLN A 77 -18.34 15.91 24.12
CA GLN A 77 -19.73 16.17 23.78
C GLN A 77 -20.68 15.78 24.92
N ARG A 78 -20.47 14.61 25.55
CA ARG A 78 -21.24 14.19 26.72
C ARG A 78 -21.07 15.14 27.89
N LYS A 79 -19.85 15.58 28.20
CA LYS A 79 -19.59 16.57 29.26
C LYS A 79 -20.30 17.89 28.99
N TYR A 80 -20.31 18.35 27.75
CA TYR A 80 -21.05 19.55 27.35
C TYR A 80 -22.54 19.38 27.57
N GLN A 81 -23.13 18.29 27.07
CA GLN A 81 -24.54 17.99 27.30
C GLN A 81 -24.86 17.90 28.79
N ASP A 82 -24.01 17.26 29.58
CA ASP A 82 -24.20 17.10 31.02
C ASP A 82 -24.15 18.43 31.78
N ALA A 83 -23.26 19.35 31.37
CA ALA A 83 -23.16 20.68 31.95
C ALA A 83 -24.37 21.57 31.64
N ILE A 84 -24.98 21.39 30.45
CA ILE A 84 -26.10 22.22 30.01
C ILE A 84 -27.47 21.61 30.30
N LYS A 85 -27.58 20.31 30.61
CA LYS A 85 -28.86 19.58 30.76
C LYS A 85 -29.82 20.20 31.78
N ASN A 86 -29.29 20.85 32.82
CA ASN A 86 -30.06 21.46 33.89
C ASN A 86 -30.23 22.99 33.72
N ASN A 87 -29.69 23.57 32.64
CA ASN A 87 -29.78 25.00 32.38
C ASN A 87 -30.99 25.31 31.51
N LYS A 88 -31.96 26.05 32.05
CA LYS A 88 -33.19 26.47 31.33
C LYS A 88 -32.88 27.21 30.03
N CYS A 89 -31.89 28.11 30.03
CA CYS A 89 -31.53 28.89 28.84
C CYS A 89 -30.88 28.03 27.74
N ALA A 90 -30.29 26.88 28.09
CA ALA A 90 -29.75 25.94 27.11
C ALA A 90 -30.81 24.98 26.55
N ALA A 91 -31.93 24.80 27.26
CA ALA A 91 -33.07 24.01 26.81
C ALA A 91 -34.01 24.81 25.90
N GLU A 92 -33.91 26.15 25.92
CA GLU A 92 -34.69 27.01 25.02
C GLU A 92 -34.20 26.89 23.58
N ARG A 93 -35.18 26.86 22.66
CA ARG A 93 -34.90 26.89 21.23
C ARG A 93 -34.24 28.21 20.88
N VAL A 94 -33.10 28.14 20.19
CA VAL A 94 -32.44 29.33 19.65
C VAL A 94 -33.45 30.06 18.74
N PRO A 95 -33.69 31.37 18.92
CA PRO A 95 -34.63 32.12 18.10
C PRO A 95 -34.28 32.03 16.62
N ASP A 96 -35.27 31.85 15.75
CA ASP A 96 -35.05 31.63 14.32
C ASP A 96 -34.30 32.81 13.66
N ALA A 97 -34.49 34.05 14.13
CA ALA A 97 -33.75 35.21 13.66
C ALA A 97 -32.23 35.14 13.92
N VAL A 98 -31.82 34.54 15.06
CA VAL A 98 -30.39 34.33 15.38
C VAL A 98 -29.83 33.19 14.55
N LEU A 99 -30.62 32.13 14.34
CA LEU A 99 -30.28 31.01 13.45
C LEU A 99 -30.13 31.47 12.00
N GLU A 100 -31.00 32.36 11.53
CA GLU A 100 -30.94 32.96 10.20
C GLU A 100 -29.75 33.91 10.07
N LEU A 101 -29.38 34.65 11.12
CA LEU A 101 -28.15 35.46 11.11
C LEU A 101 -26.90 34.58 11.06
N LEU A 102 -26.84 33.52 11.87
CA LEU A 102 -25.72 32.58 11.91
C LEU A 102 -25.56 31.83 10.57
N ARG A 103 -26.67 31.37 9.96
CA ARG A 103 -26.66 30.73 8.63
C ARG A 103 -26.53 31.74 7.48
N GLY A 104 -27.01 32.95 7.67
CA GLY A 104 -27.07 34.06 6.71
C GLY A 104 -25.71 34.70 6.43
N THR A 105 -24.85 34.73 7.44
CA THR A 105 -23.47 35.23 7.30
C THR A 105 -22.64 34.31 6.39
N ASP A 106 -22.84 32.99 6.50
CA ASP A 106 -22.18 32.00 5.63
C ASP A 106 -22.82 31.90 4.24
N THR A 107 -24.15 32.04 4.12
CA THR A 107 -24.83 31.91 2.82
C THR A 107 -24.61 33.11 1.90
N ASN A 108 -24.40 34.32 2.44
CA ASN A 108 -24.02 35.48 1.62
C ASN A 108 -22.55 35.41 1.17
N ALA A 109 -21.63 34.92 2.01
CA ALA A 109 -20.24 34.66 1.60
C ALA A 109 -20.13 33.51 0.58
N ALA A 110 -20.91 32.43 0.76
CA ALA A 110 -20.97 31.32 -0.20
C ALA A 110 -21.67 31.71 -1.51
N ARG A 111 -22.69 32.58 -1.48
CA ARG A 111 -23.37 33.09 -2.70
C ARG A 111 -22.45 34.04 -3.49
N ALA A 112 -21.69 34.90 -2.82
CA ALA A 112 -20.71 35.78 -3.46
C ALA A 112 -19.59 34.99 -4.15
N ASN A 113 -19.10 33.89 -3.55
CA ASN A 113 -18.09 33.04 -4.19
C ASN A 113 -18.65 32.23 -5.38
N ARG A 114 -19.95 31.88 -5.39
CA ARG A 114 -20.59 31.20 -6.53
C ARG A 114 -20.95 32.13 -7.68
N SER A 115 -21.13 33.43 -7.43
CA SER A 115 -21.40 34.42 -8.49
C SER A 115 -20.14 34.95 -9.19
N VAL A 116 -18.95 34.59 -8.72
CA VAL A 116 -17.64 35.06 -9.25
C VAL A 116 -16.92 33.97 -10.05
N THR A 117 -17.54 32.81 -10.29
CA THR A 117 -16.99 31.81 -11.22
C THR A 117 -17.65 32.00 -12.61
N PRO A 118 -16.92 32.48 -13.64
CA PRO A 118 -17.39 32.47 -15.03
C PRO A 118 -17.47 31.05 -15.60
#